data_AF-A0A832TFB0-F1
#
_entry.id   AF-A0A832TFB0-F1
#
_cell.length_a   1.000
_cell.length_b   1.000
_cell.length_c   1.000
_cell.angle_alpha   90.00
_cell.angle_beta   90.00
_cell.angle_gamma   90.00
#
_symmetry.space_group_name_H-M   'P 1'
#
loop_
_entity.id
_entity.type
_entity.pdbx_description
1 polymer ?
#
loop_
_entity_poly.entity_id
_entity_poly.type
_entity_poly.pdbx_seq_one_letter_code
_entity_poly.pdbx_strand_id
1 'polypeptide(L)' 'VGNALNKNPYGAWSCNDERMVPCHRVVNSDGRLGGFALGTEAKKMILEKEGVQVKADKVVQFEEHLHRL' A
#
# COMPACT_ATOMS: atom_id res chain seq x y z
N VAL A 1 -0.63 -11.21 -7.82
CA VAL A 1 -1.25 -10.67 -6.57
C VAL A 1 -1.75 -9.23 -6.70
N GLY A 2 -0.98 -8.26 -7.22
CA GLY A 2 -1.40 -6.85 -7.29
C GLY A 2 -2.74 -6.55 -7.98
N ASN A 3 -3.09 -7.29 -9.04
CA ASN A 3 -4.37 -7.10 -9.76
C ASN A 3 -5.62 -7.42 -8.94
N ALA A 4 -5.52 -8.27 -7.91
CA ALA A 4 -6.66 -8.62 -7.07
C ALA A 4 -7.05 -7.45 -6.15
N LEU A 5 -6.07 -6.70 -5.65
CA LEU A 5 -6.29 -5.53 -4.79
C LEU A 5 -6.87 -4.35 -5.58
N ASN A 6 -6.49 -4.20 -6.86
CA ASN A 6 -6.98 -3.10 -7.70
C ASN A 6 -8.47 -3.22 -8.06
N LYS A 7 -9.01 -4.45 -8.09
CA LYS A 7 -10.42 -4.73 -8.41
C LYS A 7 -11.29 -4.93 -7.17
N ASN A 8 -10.77 -4.68 -5.97
CA ASN A 8 -11.53 -4.89 -4.74
C ASN A 8 -12.64 -3.83 -4.61
N PRO A 9 -13.93 -4.22 -4.56
CA PRO A 9 -15.04 -3.28 -4.34
C PRO A 9 -15.01 -2.63 -2.95
N TYR A 10 -14.24 -3.18 -2.01
CA TYR A 10 -13.97 -2.61 -0.68
C TYR A 10 -12.56 -1.99 -0.57
N GLY A 11 -12.02 -1.51 -1.69
CA GLY A 11 -10.74 -0.79 -1.70
C GLY A 11 -10.80 0.54 -0.94
N ALA A 12 -9.65 1.20 -0.78
CA ALA A 12 -9.53 2.47 -0.04
C ALA A 12 -10.43 3.62 -0.55
N TRP A 13 -11.05 3.49 -1.73
CA TRP A 13 -11.99 4.45 -2.31
C TRP A 13 -13.47 4.20 -1.95
N SER A 14 -13.79 3.06 -1.32
CA SER A 14 -15.12 2.76 -0.78
C SER A 14 -15.21 3.28 0.66
N CYS A 15 -15.13 4.61 0.79
CA CYS A 15 -15.06 5.31 2.07
C CYS A 15 -16.45 5.47 2.71
N ASN A 16 -16.88 4.41 3.42
CA ASN A 16 -17.72 4.48 4.65
C ASN A 16 -17.99 3.09 5.27
N ASP A 17 -17.31 2.04 4.82
CA ASP A 17 -17.55 0.67 5.29
C ASP A 17 -16.46 0.23 6.27
N GLU A 18 -16.89 -0.41 7.37
CA GLU A 18 -16.03 -0.98 8.42
C GLU A 18 -15.07 -2.07 7.88
N ARG A 19 -15.23 -2.50 6.61
CA ARG A 19 -14.43 -3.53 5.91
C ARG A 19 -13.42 -2.95 4.92
N MET A 20 -12.99 -1.70 5.09
CA MET A 20 -11.95 -1.10 4.25
C MET A 20 -10.66 -1.95 4.27
N VAL A 21 -10.26 -2.47 3.11
CA VAL A 21 -9.02 -3.24 2.98
C VAL A 21 -7.85 -2.27 2.78
N PRO A 22 -6.82 -2.25 3.65
CA PRO A 22 -5.67 -1.35 3.55
C PRO A 22 -4.70 -1.81 2.45
N CYS A 23 -5.14 -1.73 1.19
CA CYS A 23 -4.37 -2.20 0.04
C CYS A 23 -3.08 -1.39 -0.21
N HIS A 24 -2.95 -0.20 0.38
CA HIS A 24 -1.71 0.60 0.33
C HIS A 24 -0.55 -0.04 1.10
N ARG A 25 -0.81 -0.93 2.07
CA ARG A 25 0.22 -1.64 2.84
C ARG A 25 0.93 -2.77 2.06
N VAL A 26 0.37 -3.17 0.93
CA VAL A 26 0.96 -4.23 0.10
C VAL A 26 1.92 -3.62 -0.92
N VAL A 27 3.19 -4.00 -0.85
CA VAL A 27 4.25 -3.59 -1.77
C VAL A 27 4.88 -4.80 -2.47
N ASN A 28 5.71 -4.57 -3.48
CA ASN A 28 6.40 -5.67 -4.18
C ASN A 28 7.43 -6.33 -3.24
N SER A 29 7.80 -7.58 -3.54
CA SER A 29 8.84 -8.32 -2.81
C SER A 29 10.17 -7.57 -2.70
N ASP A 30 10.48 -6.74 -3.70
CA ASP A 30 11.70 -5.93 -3.75
C ASP A 30 11.59 -4.61 -2.95
N GLY A 31 10.48 -4.41 -2.23
CA GLY A 31 10.17 -3.21 -1.44
C GLY A 31 9.69 -2.01 -2.27
N ARG A 32 9.50 -2.16 -3.59
CA ARG A 32 9.00 -1.09 -4.46
C ARG A 32 7.49 -0.91 -4.37
N LEU A 33 7.01 0.32 -4.51
CA LEU A 33 5.59 0.62 -4.59
C LEU A 33 5.01 0.02 -5.88
N GLY A 34 4.11 -0.97 -5.70
CA GLY A 34 3.25 -1.45 -6.79
C GLY A 34 2.09 -0.49 -7.06
N GLY A 35 1.36 -0.74 -8.15
CA GLY A 35 0.21 0.06 -8.57
C GLY A 35 -0.86 0.21 -7.47
N PHE A 36 -1.53 1.37 -7.48
CA PHE A 36 -2.58 1.73 -6.54
C PHE A 36 -3.73 2.39 -7.30
N ALA A 37 -4.98 2.09 -6.90
CA ALA A 37 -6.17 2.60 -7.58
C ALA A 37 -6.23 4.14 -7.63
N LEU A 38 -5.70 4.81 -6.60
CA LEU A 38 -5.61 6.28 -6.51
C LEU A 38 -4.25 6.83 -6.96
N GLY A 39 -3.39 5.99 -7.55
CA GLY A 39 -2.03 6.35 -7.96
C GLY A 39 -0.96 6.12 -6.88
N THR A 40 0.30 5.96 -7.30
CA THR A 40 1.44 5.68 -6.42
C THR A 40 1.74 6.82 -5.45
N GLU A 41 1.50 8.08 -5.83
CA GLU A 41 1.65 9.24 -4.96
C GLU A 41 0.68 9.20 -3.76
N ALA A 42 -0.59 8.84 -4.00
CA ALA A 42 -1.57 8.67 -2.93
C ALA A 42 -1.16 7.55 -1.97
N LYS A 43 -0.70 6.42 -2.53
CA LYS A 43 -0.17 5.30 -1.73
C LYS A 43 1.01 5.73 -0.86
N LYS A 44 1.94 6.50 -1.42
CA LYS A 44 3.09 7.05 -0.70
C LYS A 44 2.66 7.95 0.45
N MET A 45 1.76 8.91 0.20
CA MET A 45 1.27 9.81 1.25
C MET A 45 0.58 9.07 2.40
N ILE A 46 -0.18 8.01 2.11
CA ILE A 46 -0.83 7.20 3.16
C ILE A 46 0.21 6.42 3.96
N LEU A 47 1.18 5.78 3.29
CA LEU A 47 2.28 5.06 3.96
C LEU A 47 3.12 5.99 4.84
N GLU A 48 3.44 7.19 4.36
CA GLU A 48 4.18 8.18 5.14
C GLU A 48 3.40 8.66 6.37
N LYS A 49 2.07 8.80 6.27
CA LYS A 49 1.20 9.07 7.44
C LYS A 49 1.16 7.92 8.43
N GLU A 50 1.34 6.68 7.98
CA GLU A 50 1.48 5.49 8.83
C GLU A 50 2.91 5.35 9.42
N GLY A 51 3.84 6.24 9.08
CA GLY A 51 5.23 6.22 9.56
C GLY A 51 6.20 5.44 8.67
N VAL A 52 5.73 4.95 7.51
CA VAL A 52 6.55 4.21 6.54
C VAL A 52 7.17 5.19 5.55
N GLN A 53 8.49 5.37 5.64
CA GLN A 53 9.21 6.23 4.70
C GLN A 53 9.39 5.57 3.32
N VAL A 54 9.12 6.32 2.26
CA VAL A 54 9.34 5.87 0.87
C VAL A 54 10.29 6.82 0.16
N LYS A 55 11.39 6.29 -0.38
CA LYS A 55 12.38 7.03 -1.17
C LYS A 55 12.49 6.42 -2.56
N ALA A 56 12.35 7.25 -3.60
CA ALA A 56 12.40 6.82 -5.00
C ALA A 56 11.50 5.58 -5.30
N ASP A 57 10.24 5.65 -4.85
CA ASP A 57 9.24 4.58 -4.96
C ASP A 57 9.62 3.26 -4.27
N LYS A 58 10.56 3.30 -3.31
CA LYS A 58 10.97 2.14 -2.51
C LYS A 58 10.80 2.42 -1.02
N VAL A 59 10.20 1.47 -0.30
CA VAL A 59 10.07 1.51 1.15
C VAL A 59 11.47 1.43 1.78
N VAL A 60 11.77 2.38 2.65
CA VAL A 60 13.01 2.42 3.44
C VAL A 60 12.87 1.46 4.61
N GLN A 61 13.94 0.74 4.96
CA GLN A 61 13.92 -0.28 6.05
C GLN A 61 12.82 -1.32 5.85
N PHE A 62 12.62 -1.76 4.60
CA PHE A 62 11.57 -2.72 4.22
C PHE A 62 11.59 -4.00 5.08
N GLU A 63 12.77 -4.48 5.46
CA GLU A 63 12.95 -5.69 6.27
C GLU A 63 12.35 -5.57 7.68
N GLU A 64 12.38 -4.38 8.28
CA GLU A 64 11.79 -4.11 9.61
C GLU A 64 10.26 -4.04 9.56
N HIS A 65 9.72 -3.66 8.40
CA HIS A 65 8.29 -3.52 8.17
C HIS A 65 7.68 -4.78 7.52
N LEU A 66 8.49 -5.81 7.28
CA LEU A 66 8.06 -7.04 6.63
C LEU A 66 7.36 -7.95 7.64
N HIS A 67 6.04 -8.06 7.52
CA HIS A 67 5.28 -9.02 8.29
C HIS A 67 5.56 -10.45 7.79
N ARG A 68 6.25 -11.26 8.60
CA ARG A 68 6.45 -12.71 8.35
C ARG A 68 5.51 -13.49 9.27
N LEU A 69 4.73 -14.40 8.70
CA LEU A 69 3.91 -15.37 9.43
C LEU A 69 4.75 -16.59 9.82
#